data_AF-B7QLS4-F1
#
_entry.id   AF-B7QLS4-F1
#
_cell.length_a   1.000
_cell.length_b   1.000
_cell.length_c   1.000
_cell.angle_alpha   90.00
_cell.angle_beta   90.00
_cell.angle_gamma   90.00
#
_symmetry.space_group_name_H-M   'P 1'
#
loop_
_entity.id
_entity.type
_entity.pdbx_description
1 polymer ?
#
loop_
_entity_poly.entity_id
_entity_poly.type
_entity_poly.pdbx_seq_one_letter_code
_entity_poly.pdbx_strand_id
1 'polypeptide(L)'
;MGAMTSLLVSIVRSYFSHAAPVHHFGLPFPAQMHKTLSAEFVASFKQVLIIGDIHGCYDELMKLLHSQRANDKDTLKLFVGDLVNKGPKSEQVLDFIMGNNITCQSVRGNHDEVQTARLKSCAKNVLTEVFVESSVVHATAVDGKQ
;
A
#
# COMPACT_ATOMS: atom_id res chain seq x y z
N MET A 1 -37.41 -24.43 -29.02
CA MET A 1 -37.65 -23.75 -27.72
C MET A 1 -36.46 -23.83 -26.75
N GLY A 2 -35.72 -24.96 -26.66
CA GLY A 2 -34.67 -25.14 -25.63
C GLY A 2 -33.33 -24.40 -25.83
N ALA A 3 -32.96 -23.98 -27.05
CA ALA A 3 -31.69 -23.26 -27.28
C ALA A 3 -31.74 -21.79 -26.85
N MET A 4 -32.93 -21.18 -26.86
CA MET A 4 -33.11 -19.77 -26.46
C MET A 4 -33.13 -19.63 -24.93
N THR A 5 -33.64 -20.63 -24.21
CA THR A 5 -33.64 -20.65 -22.74
C THR A 5 -32.23 -20.88 -22.19
N SER A 6 -31.44 -21.75 -22.80
CA SER A 6 -30.03 -21.95 -22.39
C SER A 6 -29.16 -20.72 -22.69
N LEU A 7 -29.41 -20.03 -23.80
CA LEU A 7 -28.72 -18.77 -24.13
C LEU A 7 -29.09 -17.66 -23.14
N LEU A 8 -30.37 -17.50 -22.81
CA LEU A 8 -30.83 -16.54 -21.81
C LEU A 8 -30.26 -16.84 -20.41
N VAL A 9 -30.27 -18.10 -19.98
CA VAL A 9 -29.68 -18.50 -18.70
C VAL A 9 -28.17 -18.27 -18.70
N SER A 10 -27.48 -18.51 -19.82
CA SER A 10 -26.05 -18.25 -19.94
C SER A 10 -25.72 -16.75 -19.90
N ILE A 11 -26.51 -15.91 -20.57
CA ILE A 11 -26.36 -14.46 -20.55
C ILE A 11 -26.65 -13.90 -19.15
N VAL A 12 -27.75 -14.32 -18.51
CA VAL A 12 -28.09 -13.91 -17.15
C VAL A 12 -27.02 -14.37 -16.17
N ARG A 13 -26.57 -15.63 -16.27
CA ARG A 13 -25.47 -16.13 -15.43
C ARG A 13 -24.19 -15.35 -15.67
N SER A 14 -23.81 -15.06 -16.91
CA SER A 14 -22.64 -14.23 -17.22
C SER A 14 -22.78 -12.83 -16.63
N TYR A 15 -23.94 -12.18 -16.79
CA TYR A 15 -24.24 -10.85 -16.27
C TYR A 15 -24.16 -10.79 -14.75
N PHE A 16 -24.66 -11.81 -14.05
CA PHE A 16 -24.59 -11.92 -12.59
C PHE A 16 -23.28 -12.51 -12.05
N SER A 17 -22.46 -13.16 -12.90
CA SER A 17 -21.17 -13.77 -12.50
C SER A 17 -19.97 -12.85 -12.68
N HIS A 18 -20.18 -11.56 -12.95
CA HIS A 18 -19.12 -10.56 -12.80
C HIS A 18 -18.89 -10.28 -11.29
N ALA A 19 -18.54 -11.32 -10.54
CA ALA A 19 -17.88 -11.14 -9.26
C ALA A 19 -16.62 -10.32 -9.57
N ALA A 20 -16.46 -9.19 -8.87
CA ALA A 20 -15.25 -8.40 -8.96
C ALA A 20 -14.06 -9.35 -8.81
N PRO A 21 -13.00 -9.22 -9.64
CA PRO A 21 -11.86 -10.10 -9.56
C PRO A 21 -11.40 -10.11 -8.11
N VAL A 22 -11.28 -11.30 -7.54
CA VAL A 22 -10.85 -11.48 -6.16
C VAL A 22 -9.35 -11.65 -6.21
N HIS A 23 -8.63 -11.01 -5.30
CA HIS A 23 -7.18 -11.18 -5.21
C HIS A 23 -6.84 -12.68 -5.05
N HIS A 24 -5.62 -13.10 -5.40
CA HIS A 24 -5.18 -14.51 -5.27
C HIS A 24 -5.38 -15.06 -3.84
N PHE A 25 -5.33 -14.19 -2.83
CA PHE A 25 -5.61 -14.51 -1.42
C PHE A 25 -7.09 -14.39 -1.00
N GLY A 26 -8.03 -14.25 -1.94
CA GLY A 26 -9.46 -14.08 -1.66
C GLY A 26 -9.84 -12.74 -1.04
N LEU A 27 -8.94 -11.75 -1.08
CA LEU A 27 -9.20 -10.40 -0.57
C LEU A 27 -9.88 -9.53 -1.65
N PRO A 28 -10.81 -8.65 -1.27
CA PRO A 28 -11.28 -7.61 -2.18
C PRO A 28 -10.13 -6.66 -2.48
N PHE A 29 -10.03 -6.22 -3.73
CA PHE A 29 -9.09 -5.16 -4.10
C PHE A 29 -9.37 -3.87 -3.31
N PRO A 30 -8.35 -3.07 -2.99
CA PRO A 30 -8.56 -1.74 -2.42
C PRO A 30 -9.44 -0.88 -3.36
N ALA A 31 -10.25 0.00 -2.77
CA ALA A 31 -11.14 0.89 -3.52
C ALA A 31 -10.39 1.75 -4.55
N GLN A 32 -9.14 2.09 -4.24
CA GLN A 32 -8.20 2.74 -5.15
C GLN A 32 -6.96 1.86 -5.33
N MET A 33 -6.83 1.26 -6.52
CA MET A 33 -5.64 0.46 -6.88
C MET A 33 -4.40 1.34 -7.00
N HIS A 34 -4.51 2.52 -7.62
CA HIS A 34 -3.40 3.42 -7.87
C HIS A 34 -3.70 4.82 -7.37
N LYS A 35 -2.80 5.36 -6.56
CA LYS A 35 -2.83 6.73 -6.07
C LYS A 35 -1.66 7.50 -6.68
N THR A 36 -1.99 8.54 -7.43
CA THR A 36 -1.00 9.49 -7.95
C THR A 36 -0.93 10.66 -6.99
N LEU A 37 0.28 10.98 -6.53
CA LEU A 37 0.51 12.20 -5.77
C LEU A 37 0.56 13.38 -6.74
N SER A 38 -0.15 14.46 -6.42
CA SER A 38 -0.18 15.64 -7.29
C SER A 38 1.19 16.33 -7.29
N ALA A 39 1.53 17.01 -8.39
CA ALA A 39 2.80 17.72 -8.49
C ALA A 39 2.94 18.81 -7.43
N GLU A 40 1.83 19.47 -7.09
CA GLU A 40 1.76 20.50 -6.05
C GLU A 40 1.99 19.91 -4.66
N PHE A 41 1.44 18.72 -4.40
CA PHE A 41 1.69 18.00 -3.16
C PHE A 41 3.16 17.65 -3.01
N VAL A 42 3.77 17.07 -4.05
CA VAL A 42 5.20 16.72 -4.02
C VAL A 42 6.07 17.96 -3.89
N ALA A 43 5.74 19.05 -4.60
CA ALA A 43 6.45 20.32 -4.54
C ALA A 43 6.31 21.06 -3.19
N SER A 44 5.33 20.70 -2.36
CA SER A 44 5.19 21.25 -1.00
C SER A 44 6.30 20.79 -0.04
N PHE A 45 7.02 19.73 -0.41
CA PHE A 45 8.15 19.20 0.35
C PHE A 45 9.47 19.70 -0.22
N LYS A 46 10.42 19.97 0.67
CA LYS A 46 11.78 20.40 0.30
C LYS A 46 12.58 19.25 -0.31
N GLN A 47 12.30 18.02 0.11
CA GLN A 47 13.00 16.82 -0.33
C GLN A 47 12.05 15.64 -0.42
N VAL A 48 12.33 14.75 -1.38
CA VAL A 48 11.66 13.46 -1.51
C VAL A 48 12.70 12.36 -1.29
N LEU A 49 12.41 11.43 -0.40
CA LEU A 49 13.25 10.28 -0.11
C LEU A 49 12.49 9.00 -0.45
N ILE A 50 13.06 8.18 -1.34
CA ILE A 50 12.51 6.88 -1.70
C ILE A 50 13.26 5.81 -0.92
N ILE A 51 12.51 4.99 -0.16
CA ILE A 51 13.04 3.98 0.75
C ILE A 51 12.53 2.62 0.28
N GLY A 52 13.47 1.69 0.08
CA GLY A 52 13.14 0.31 -0.29
C GLY A 52 12.60 -0.51 0.89
N ASP A 53 12.67 -1.83 0.75
CA ASP A 53 12.10 -2.78 1.71
C ASP A 53 12.70 -2.59 3.12
N ILE A 54 11.83 -2.40 4.12
CA ILE A 54 12.24 -2.21 5.51
C ILE A 54 12.27 -3.53 6.26
N HIS A 55 11.30 -4.41 6.00
CA HIS A 55 11.20 -5.71 6.66
C HIS A 55 11.25 -5.63 8.19
N GLY A 56 10.56 -4.67 8.82
CA GLY A 56 10.54 -4.53 10.28
C GLY A 56 11.86 -4.11 10.94
N CYS A 57 12.85 -3.64 10.16
CA CYS A 57 14.13 -3.10 10.63
C CYS A 57 13.99 -1.63 11.05
N TYR A 58 13.27 -1.38 12.15
CA TYR A 58 12.98 -0.03 12.64
C TYR A 58 14.24 0.78 13.00
N ASP A 59 15.24 0.16 13.64
CA ASP A 59 16.43 0.88 14.10
C ASP A 59 17.27 1.35 12.92
N GLU A 60 17.38 0.53 11.88
CA GLU A 60 18.03 0.84 10.61
C GLU A 60 17.31 1.95 9.87
N LEU A 61 15.97 1.90 9.83
CA LEU A 61 15.14 2.96 9.26
C LEU A 61 15.41 4.29 9.97
N MET A 62 15.38 4.32 11.31
CA MET A 62 15.62 5.55 12.07
C MET A 62 17.04 6.07 11.88
N LYS A 63 18.05 5.20 11.82
CA LYS A 63 19.44 5.58 11.50
C LYS A 63 19.55 6.19 10.11
N LEU A 64 18.90 5.61 9.11
CA LEU A 64 18.86 6.12 7.74
C LEU A 64 18.24 7.53 7.72
N LEU A 65 17.07 7.70 8.33
CA LEU A 65 16.37 8.99 8.40
C LEU A 65 17.21 10.05 9.12
N HIS A 66 17.89 9.68 10.22
CA HIS A 66 18.80 10.58 10.91
C HIS A 66 19.99 10.99 10.02
N SER A 67 20.60 10.04 9.32
CA SER A 67 21.75 10.31 8.45
C SER A 67 21.42 11.25 7.30
N GLN A 68 20.20 11.16 6.76
CA GLN A 68 19.72 12.00 5.67
C GLN A 68 19.04 13.29 6.15
N ARG A 69 19.00 13.54 7.47
CA ARG A 69 18.23 14.63 8.10
C ARG A 69 16.75 14.64 7.69
N ALA A 70 16.22 13.48 7.30
CA ALA A 70 14.86 13.30 6.80
C ALA A 70 13.84 13.08 7.93
N ASN A 71 14.17 13.43 9.18
CA ASN A 71 13.23 13.33 10.31
C ASN A 71 12.31 14.56 10.41
N ASP A 72 12.50 15.55 9.55
CA ASP A 72 11.67 16.75 9.49
C ASP A 72 10.35 16.52 8.75
N LYS A 73 9.43 17.47 8.93
CA LYS A 73 8.12 17.47 8.26
C LYS A 73 8.19 17.92 6.80
N ASP A 74 9.33 18.51 6.41
CA ASP A 74 9.57 19.06 5.08
C ASP A 74 10.08 17.99 4.10
N THR A 75 10.33 16.76 4.56
CA THR A 75 10.73 15.63 3.72
C THR A 75 9.60 14.62 3.54
N LEU A 76 9.23 14.37 2.29
CA LEU A 76 8.32 13.30 1.87
C LEU A 76 9.09 11.97 1.80
N LYS A 77 8.69 10.99 2.61
CA LYS A 77 9.20 9.61 2.58
C LYS A 77 8.26 8.72 1.79
N LEU A 78 8.77 8.10 0.73
CA LEU A 78 8.05 7.15 -0.12
C LEU A 78 8.61 5.74 0.10
N PHE A 79 7.82 4.85 0.67
CA PHE A 79 8.18 3.45 0.90
C PHE A 79 7.69 2.58 -0.26
N VAL A 80 8.58 1.73 -0.80
CA VAL A 80 8.29 0.91 -1.99
C VAL A 80 7.52 -0.39 -1.65
N GLY A 81 7.32 -0.67 -0.36
CA GLY A 81 6.55 -1.82 0.13
C GLY A 81 7.36 -2.69 1.08
N ASP A 82 6.79 -3.84 1.48
CA ASP A 82 7.44 -4.82 2.37
C ASP A 82 7.93 -4.17 3.68
N LEU A 83 7.03 -3.39 4.29
CA LEU A 83 7.29 -2.65 5.53
C LEU A 83 7.52 -3.61 6.71
N VAL A 84 6.78 -4.71 6.69
CA VAL A 84 6.73 -5.72 7.75
C VAL A 84 7.37 -7.02 7.28
N ASN A 85 7.45 -8.00 8.19
CA ASN A 85 8.00 -9.35 7.97
C ASN A 85 9.52 -9.43 8.16
N LYS A 86 10.03 -10.57 8.64
CA LYS A 86 11.45 -10.88 8.95
C LYS A 86 12.09 -10.12 10.12
N GLY A 87 11.90 -8.81 10.25
CA GLY A 87 12.55 -8.02 11.29
C GLY A 87 11.80 -8.01 12.63
N PRO A 88 12.51 -7.73 13.74
CA PRO A 88 11.98 -7.84 15.09
C PRO A 88 10.98 -6.74 15.48
N LYS A 89 10.94 -5.62 14.75
CA LYS A 89 10.24 -4.38 15.16
C LYS A 89 9.21 -3.91 14.12
N SER A 90 8.48 -4.86 13.53
CA SER A 90 7.46 -4.58 12.50
C SER A 90 6.35 -3.63 13.00
N GLU A 91 5.90 -3.76 14.25
CA GLU A 91 4.88 -2.86 14.85
C GLU A 91 5.37 -1.40 14.91
N GLN A 92 6.61 -1.18 15.34
CA GLN A 92 7.20 0.16 15.46
C GLN A 92 7.37 0.85 14.09
N VAL A 93 7.66 0.08 13.04
CA VAL A 93 7.70 0.61 11.66
C VAL A 93 6.32 1.10 11.24
N LEU A 94 5.27 0.32 11.52
CA LEU A 94 3.91 0.71 11.18
C LEU A 94 3.44 1.91 11.98
N ASP A 95 3.66 1.92 13.30
CA ASP A 95 3.32 3.04 14.18
C ASP A 95 3.97 4.34 13.71
N PHE A 96 5.24 4.28 13.29
CA PHE A 96 5.96 5.42 12.75
C PHE A 96 5.34 5.94 11.45
N ILE A 97 5.01 5.05 10.52
CA ILE A 97 4.43 5.44 9.22
C ILE A 97 3.03 6.01 9.42
N MET A 98 2.20 5.40 10.27
CA MET A 98 0.85 5.87 10.60
C MET A 98 0.87 7.22 11.31
N GLY A 99 1.76 7.38 12.30
CA GLY A 99 1.90 8.64 13.03
C GLY A 99 2.37 9.82 12.15
N ASN A 100 2.90 9.53 10.96
CA ASN A 100 3.44 10.53 10.03
C ASN A 100 2.78 10.47 8.64
N ASN A 101 1.52 10.03 8.55
CA ASN A 101 0.79 9.75 7.30
C ASN A 101 0.77 10.88 6.24
N ILE A 102 0.97 12.14 6.62
CA ILE A 102 1.11 13.26 5.66
C ILE A 102 2.45 13.18 4.94
N THR A 103 3.53 12.93 5.69
CA THR A 103 4.91 12.95 5.19
C THR A 103 5.42 11.57 4.79
N CYS A 104 4.70 10.50 5.15
CA CYS A 104 5.01 9.13 4.84
C CYS A 104 3.93 8.54 3.93
N GLN A 105 4.30 8.14 2.72
CA GLN A 105 3.44 7.38 1.82
C GLN A 105 4.08 6.02 1.53
N SER A 106 3.29 4.96 1.48
CA SER A 106 3.78 3.62 1.18
C SER A 106 3.00 3.00 0.04
N VAL A 107 3.72 2.27 -0.81
CA VAL A 107 3.13 1.27 -1.68
C VAL A 107 2.83 0.03 -0.85
N ARG A 108 1.71 -0.63 -1.12
CA ARG A 108 1.38 -1.91 -0.50
C ARG A 108 2.13 -3.03 -1.22
N GLY A 109 2.99 -3.75 -0.50
CA GLY A 109 3.75 -4.88 -1.04
C GLY A 109 2.96 -6.20 -1.09
N ASN A 110 3.56 -7.23 -1.68
CA ASN A 110 2.95 -8.57 -1.74
C ASN A 110 2.94 -9.24 -0.35
N HIS A 111 3.99 -9.08 0.45
CA HIS A 111 4.04 -9.67 1.80
C HIS A 111 3.06 -8.98 2.75
N ASP A 112 2.91 -7.67 2.58
CA ASP A 112 1.94 -6.83 3.26
C ASP A 112 0.50 -7.32 3.00
N GLU A 113 0.21 -7.71 1.76
CA GLU A 113 -1.08 -8.27 1.36
C GLU A 113 -1.37 -9.62 2.03
N VAL A 114 -0.37 -10.52 2.10
CA VAL A 114 -0.47 -11.80 2.81
C VAL A 114 -0.73 -11.58 4.30
N GLN A 115 -0.04 -10.61 4.92
CA GLN A 115 -0.28 -10.29 6.32
C GLN A 115 -1.68 -9.74 6.54
N THR A 116 -2.16 -8.86 5.65
CA THR A 116 -3.54 -8.35 5.73
C THR A 116 -4.57 -9.49 5.72
N ALA A 117 -4.36 -10.50 4.85
CA ALA A 117 -5.23 -11.67 4.78
C ALA A 117 -5.24 -12.46 6.09
N ARG A 118 -4.06 -12.68 6.68
CA ARG A 118 -3.90 -13.38 7.97
C ARG A 118 -4.46 -12.61 9.16
N LEU A 119 -4.43 -11.27 9.11
CA LEU A 119 -4.91 -10.43 10.20
C LEU A 119 -6.43 -10.29 10.19
N LYS A 120 -7.07 -10.26 9.01
CA LYS A 120 -8.54 -10.34 8.90
C LYS A 120 -9.09 -11.65 9.46
N SER A 121 -8.38 -12.77 9.32
CA SER A 121 -8.80 -14.03 9.94
C SER A 121 -8.56 -14.08 11.46
N CYS A 122 -7.73 -13.19 12.01
CA CYS A 122 -7.36 -13.15 13.44
C CYS A 122 -7.96 -11.98 14.24
N ALA A 123 -8.84 -11.14 13.65
CA ALA A 123 -9.53 -10.03 14.32
C ALA A 123 -8.60 -9.01 15.04
N LYS A 124 -7.41 -8.72 14.49
CA LYS A 124 -6.55 -7.62 14.97
C LYS A 124 -6.79 -6.36 14.13
N ASN A 125 -7.67 -5.48 14.64
CA ASN A 125 -8.21 -4.33 13.90
C ASN A 125 -7.17 -3.30 13.41
N VAL A 126 -6.09 -3.07 14.17
CA VAL A 126 -5.13 -1.99 13.88
C VAL A 126 -4.35 -2.26 12.59
N LEU A 127 -3.82 -3.48 12.41
CA LEU A 127 -2.99 -3.82 11.25
C LEU A 127 -3.81 -3.98 9.96
N THR A 128 -5.12 -4.23 10.07
CA THR A 128 -6.00 -4.32 8.91
C THR A 128 -6.33 -2.95 8.31
N GLU A 129 -6.46 -1.89 9.10
CA GLU A 129 -6.71 -0.54 8.55
C GLU A 129 -5.49 -0.01 7.79
N VAL A 130 -4.29 -0.28 8.32
CA VAL A 130 -2.99 0.09 7.71
C VAL A 130 -2.88 -0.33 6.25
N PHE A 131 -3.26 -1.57 5.94
CA PHE A 131 -3.14 -2.12 4.59
C PHE A 131 -4.37 -1.91 3.71
N VAL A 132 -5.52 -1.56 4.31
CA VAL A 132 -6.76 -1.27 3.57
C VAL A 132 -6.73 0.16 3.01
N GLU A 133 -6.09 1.11 3.71
CA GLU A 133 -5.95 2.49 3.24
C GLU A 133 -4.74 2.74 2.33
N SER A 134 -3.69 1.91 2.38
CA SER A 134 -2.51 2.08 1.54
C SER A 134 -2.78 1.63 0.10
N SER A 135 -3.21 2.58 -0.74
CA SER A 135 -3.22 2.45 -2.20
C SER A 135 -1.80 2.34 -2.76
N VAL A 136 -1.60 1.65 -3.88
CA VAL A 136 -0.30 1.64 -4.58
C VAL A 136 0.02 3.06 -5.02
N VAL A 137 1.01 3.69 -4.39
CA VAL A 137 1.48 5.02 -4.77
C VAL A 137 2.40 4.89 -5.96
N HIS A 138 1.93 5.30 -7.13
CA HIS A 138 2.80 5.38 -8.31
C HIS A 138 3.62 6.67 -8.21
N ALA A 139 4.88 6.56 -7.81
CA ALA A 139 5.82 7.67 -7.79
C ALA A 139 6.53 7.77 -9.15
N THR A 140 6.03 8.62 -10.05
CA THR A 140 6.80 9.04 -11.23
C THR A 140 7.86 10.04 -10.78
N ALA A 141 9.11 9.61 -10.70
CA ALA A 141 10.24 10.52 -10.55
C ALA A 141 10.33 11.39 -11.82
N VAL A 142 10.00 12.68 -11.71
CA VAL A 142 10.33 13.66 -12.74
C VAL A 142 11.81 13.97 -12.56
N ASP A 143 12.65 13.43 -13.44
CA ASP A 143 14.08 13.68 -13.51
C ASP A 143 14.32 15.15 -13.90
N GLY A 144 14.33 16.01 -12.88
CA GLY A 144 14.68 17.42 -13.01
C GLY A 144 16.19 17.59 -12.89
N LYS A 145 16.93 17.23 -13.93
CA LYS A 145 18.29 17.75 -14.14
C LYS A 145 18.24 19.28 -14.23
N GLN A 146 18.93 19.94 -13.31
CA GLN A 146 19.63 21.20 -13.60
C GLN A 146 21.12 20.90 -13.67
#